data_AF-A0A2H9MJP8-F1
#
_entry.id   AF-A0A2H9MJP8-F1
#
_cell.length_a   1.000
_cell.length_b   1.000
_cell.length_c   1.000
_cell.angle_alpha   90.00
_cell.angle_beta   90.00
_cell.angle_gamma   90.00
#
_symmetry.space_group_name_H-M   'P 1'
#
loop_
_entity.id
_entity.type
_entity.pdbx_description
1 polymer ?
#
loop_
_entity_poly.entity_id
_entity_poly.type
_entity_poly.pdbx_seq_one_letter_code
_entity_poly.pdbx_strand_id
1 'polypeptide(L)' 'NEALIKIPYEFNIPKIGDTVKALDRKGDVKGDAKVIRVVKEKDKTAVVSIAVKKNLAMEVRNIRC' A
#
# COMPACT_ATOMS: atom_id res chain seq x y z
N ASN A 1 -4.41 -2.02 16.72
CA ASN A 1 -5.37 -2.15 15.60
C ASN A 1 -4.76 -1.70 14.29
N GLU A 2 -4.28 -2.66 13.51
CA GLU A 2 -3.81 -2.46 12.14
C GLU A 2 -4.84 -3.03 11.16
N ALA A 3 -4.83 -2.54 9.93
CA ALA A 3 -5.69 -3.00 8.85
C ALA A 3 -4.82 -3.34 7.64
N LEU A 4 -5.19 -4.41 6.96
CA LEU A 4 -4.61 -4.78 5.68
C LEU A 4 -5.38 -4.11 4.56
N ILE A 5 -4.67 -3.43 3.67
CA ILE A 5 -5.24 -2.93 2.41
C ILE A 5 -4.49 -3.56 1.25
N LYS A 6 -5.25 -4.03 0.26
CA LYS A 6 -4.73 -4.55 -0.99
C LYS A 6 -4.95 -3.49 -2.06
N ILE A 7 -3.87 -3.00 -2.64
CA ILE A 7 -3.92 -1.98 -3.70
C ILE A 7 -3.24 -2.56 -4.94
N PRO A 8 -3.89 -2.51 -6.11
CA PRO A 8 -3.22 -2.82 -7.37
C PRO A 8 -2.17 -1.73 -7.64
N TYR A 9 -0.92 -2.14 -7.76
CA TYR A 9 0.23 -1.28 -7.99
C TYR A 9 1.02 -1.83 -9.17
N GLU A 10 1.12 -1.02 -10.21
CA GLU A 10 1.73 -1.42 -11.48
C GLU A 10 3.13 -0.82 -11.67
N PHE A 11 3.42 0.30 -10.99
CA PHE A 11 4.67 1.03 -11.09
C PHE A 11 5.57 0.77 -9.89
N ASN A 12 6.82 0.30 -10.08
CA ASN A 12 7.80 0.09 -9.00
C ASN A 12 7.25 -0.68 -7.79
N ILE A 13 6.82 -1.91 -8.05
CA ILE A 13 6.24 -2.80 -7.04
C ILE A 13 7.23 -2.98 -5.88
N PRO A 14 6.89 -2.52 -4.67
CA PRO A 14 7.78 -2.56 -3.52
C PRO A 14 8.03 -4.01 -3.09
N LYS A 15 9.06 -4.23 -2.27
CA LYS A 15 9.35 -5.57 -1.73
C LYS A 15 8.59 -5.84 -0.44
N ILE A 16 8.39 -7.12 -0.11
CA ILE A 16 7.86 -7.52 1.19
C ILE A 16 8.84 -7.07 2.28
N GLY A 17 8.33 -6.41 3.32
CA GLY A 17 9.11 -5.82 4.40
C GLY A 17 9.43 -4.35 4.20
N ASP A 18 9.20 -3.81 3.00
CA ASP A 18 9.49 -2.41 2.69
C ASP A 18 8.49 -1.45 3.35
N THR A 19 8.91 -0.22 3.60
CA THR A 19 8.08 0.82 4.22
C THR A 19 7.71 1.86 3.17
N VAL A 20 6.44 1.89 2.80
CA VAL A 20 5.89 2.80 1.77
C VAL A 20 5.03 3.88 2.42
N LYS A 21 4.89 5.03 1.76
CA LYS A 21 4.04 6.12 2.27
C LYS A 21 2.59 5.91 1.87
N ALA A 22 1.72 5.92 2.86
CA ALA A 22 0.28 5.84 2.70
C ALA A 22 -0.27 7.24 2.36
N LEU A 23 -0.88 7.37 1.20
CA LEU A 23 -1.42 8.61 0.66
C LEU A 23 -2.94 8.58 0.66
N ASP A 24 -3.56 9.71 0.98
CA ASP A 24 -5.01 9.86 0.85
C ASP A 24 -5.43 10.24 -0.59
N ARG A 25 -6.74 10.49 -0.77
CA ARG A 25 -7.31 10.94 -2.05
C ARG A 25 -6.73 12.27 -2.56
N LYS A 26 -6.24 13.14 -1.68
CA LYS A 26 -5.62 14.43 -2.01
C LYS A 26 -4.12 14.29 -2.34
N GLY A 27 -3.53 13.12 -2.07
CA GLY A 27 -2.10 12.89 -2.20
C GLY A 27 -1.31 13.36 -0.98
N ASP A 28 -1.98 13.56 0.16
CA ASP A 28 -1.31 13.87 1.42
C ASP A 28 -0.78 12.59 2.08
N VAL A 29 0.46 12.64 2.55
CA VAL A 29 1.08 11.54 3.30
C VAL A 29 0.42 11.47 4.67
N LYS A 30 -0.40 10.44 4.86
CA LYS A 30 -1.10 10.18 6.13
C LYS A 30 -0.26 9.39 7.13
N GLY A 31 0.74 8.66 6.64
CA GLY A 31 1.68 7.93 7.47
C GLY A 31 2.41 6.86 6.68
N ASP A 32 3.21 6.08 7.40
CA ASP A 32 3.97 4.98 6.83
C ASP A 32 3.17 3.67 6.89
N ALA A 33 3.31 2.87 5.84
CA ALA A 33 2.66 1.60 5.64
C ALA A 33 3.70 0.53 5.38
N LYS A 34 3.56 -0.64 6.01
CA LYS A 34 4.50 -1.74 5.82
C LYS A 34 3.98 -2.71 4.78
N VAL A 35 4.79 -3.04 3.78
CA VAL A 35 4.44 -4.05 2.78
C VAL A 35 4.56 -5.42 3.40
N ILE A 36 3.46 -6.14 3.46
CA ILE A 36 3.38 -7.47 4.09
C ILE A 36 3.28 -8.57 3.05
N ARG A 37 2.70 -8.27 1.89
CA ARG A 37 2.58 -9.25 0.81
C ARG A 37 2.54 -8.55 -0.53
N VAL A 38 3.19 -9.13 -1.52
CA VAL A 38 3.20 -8.65 -2.89
C VAL A 38 2.85 -9.83 -3.78
N VAL A 39 1.79 -9.70 -4.56
CA VAL A 39 1.36 -10.71 -5.51
C VAL A 39 1.50 -10.11 -6.91
N LYS A 40 2.52 -10.53 -7.65
CA LYS A 40 2.67 -10.17 -9.06
C LYS A 40 1.84 -11.14 -9.90
N GLU A 41 0.81 -10.66 -10.57
CA GLU A 41 0.14 -11.44 -11.61
C GLU A 41 0.97 -11.43 -12.90
N LYS A 42 0.82 -12.45 -13.74
CA LYS A 42 1.54 -12.56 -15.02
C LYS A 42 1.16 -11.44 -16.01
N ASP A 43 -0.02 -10.84 -15.84
CA ASP A 43 -0.62 -9.85 -16.74
C ASP A 43 -0.36 -8.39 -16.37
N LYS A 44 0.83 -8.10 -15.80
CA LYS A 44 1.39 -6.75 -15.50
C LYS A 44 0.88 -6.05 -14.24
N THR A 45 -0.28 -6.43 -13.70
CA THR A 45 -0.79 -5.82 -12.45
C THR A 45 -0.27 -6.59 -11.23
N ALA A 46 0.35 -5.91 -10.26
CA ALA A 46 0.67 -6.53 -8.98
C ALA A 46 -0.25 -6.02 -7.88
N VAL A 47 -0.68 -6.92 -7.00
CA VAL A 47 -1.46 -6.57 -5.83
C VAL A 47 -0.52 -6.48 -4.64
N VAL A 48 -0.36 -5.28 -4.11
CA VAL A 48 0.46 -5.01 -2.93
C VAL A 48 -0.47 -4.95 -1.72
N SER A 49 -0.21 -5.80 -0.74
CA SER A 49 -0.85 -5.77 0.57
C SER A 49 0.04 -4.98 1.53
N ILE A 50 -0.52 -3.92 2.09
CA ILE A 50 0.13 -3.06 3.08
C ILE A 50 -0.61 -3.12 4.42
N ALA A 51 0.14 -3.07 5.51
CA ALA A 51 -0.36 -2.87 6.86
C ALA A 51 -0.33 -1.38 7.19
N VAL A 52 -1.49 -0.82 7.52
CA VAL A 52 -1.64 0.56 8.01
C VAL A 52 -2.46 0.57 9.29
N LYS A 53 -2.41 1.66 10.05
CA LYS A 53 -3.32 1.84 11.19
C LYS A 53 -4.77 1.84 10.69
N LYS A 54 -5.68 1.21 11.44
CA LYS A 54 -7.10 1.08 11.06
C LYS A 54 -7.78 2.43 10.78
N ASN A 55 -7.37 3.49 11.47
CA ASN A 55 -7.85 4.86 11.22
C ASN A 55 -7.44 5.38 9.83
N LEU A 56 -6.21 5.09 9.42
CA LEU A 56 -5.70 5.45 8.10
C LEU A 56 -6.27 4.56 7.01
N ALA A 57 -6.82 3.40 7.37
CA ALA A 57 -7.26 2.43 6.39
C ALA A 57 -8.44 2.91 5.52
N MET A 58 -9.27 3.80 6.07
CA MET A 58 -10.35 4.45 5.31
C MET A 58 -9.89 5.67 4.52
N GLU A 59 -8.78 6.30 4.93
CA GLU A 59 -8.24 7.50 4.27
C GLU A 59 -7.28 7.17 3.13
N VAL A 60 -6.47 6.12 3.33
CA VAL A 60 -5.42 5.69 2.41
C VAL A 60 -6.04 5.02 1.19
N ARG A 61 -5.93 5.69 0.05
CA ARG A 61 -6.36 5.18 -1.26
C ARG A 61 -5.21 5.05 -2.25
N ASN A 62 -4.03 5.55 -1.90
CA ASN A 62 -2.86 5.48 -2.75
C ASN A 62 -1.61 5.18 -1.90
N ILE A 63 -0.56 4.66 -2.54
CA ILE A 63 0.73 4.41 -1.89
C ILE A 63 1.85 4.97 -2.76
N ARG A 64 2.92 5.43 -2.11
CA ARG A 64 4.14 5.90 -2.78
C ARG A 64 5.34 5.21 -2.19
N CYS A 65 6.08 4.55 -3.08
CA CYS A 65 7.39 3.98 -2.81
C CYS A 65 8.47 5.07 -2.92
#